data_AF-A0A2A4T3E2-F1
#
_entry.id   AF-A0A2A4T3E2-F1
#
_cell.length_a   1.000
_cell.length_b   1.000
_cell.length_c   1.000
_cell.angle_alpha   90.00
_cell.angle_beta   90.00
_cell.angle_gamma   90.00
#
_symmetry.space_group_name_H-M   'P 1'
#
loop_
_entity.id
_entity.type
_entity.pdbx_description
1 polymer ?
#
loop_
_entity_poly.entity_id
_entity_poly.type
_entity_poly.pdbx_seq_one_letter_code
_entity_poly.pdbx_strand_id
1 'polypeptide(L)'
;MICGAFDAREWRDPGDPGWQAWDPARRAWTWEGSSEALMPSQPIAIDDYPGPLLISAGEKDTTWSSKMSKRLSERYAAGGKTAEQLLFPEAGHMLSAKATMLRDEKISVFFMQHLA
;
A
#
# COMPACT_ATOMS: atom_id res chain seq x y z
N MET A 1 -4.57 -2.59 -7.69
CA MET A 1 -4.49 -3.47 -6.52
C MET A 1 -5.38 -4.66 -6.81
N ILE A 2 -4.88 -5.90 -6.76
CA ILE A 2 -5.78 -7.05 -6.75
C ILE A 2 -6.46 -6.99 -5.38
N CYS A 3 -7.64 -6.39 -5.34
CA CYS A 3 -8.49 -6.41 -4.17
C CYS A 3 -8.90 -7.86 -4.01
N GLY A 4 -8.31 -8.54 -3.03
CA GLY A 4 -8.39 -9.98 -2.87
C GLY A 4 -9.82 -10.50 -2.73
N ALA A 5 -9.93 -11.81 -2.53
CA ALA A 5 -11.17 -12.55 -2.36
C ALA A 5 -12.02 -12.11 -1.13
N PHE A 6 -11.95 -10.86 -0.65
CA PHE A 6 -12.46 -10.42 0.64
C PHE A 6 -12.61 -8.88 0.72
N ASP A 7 -13.26 -8.38 1.77
CA ASP A 7 -13.35 -6.95 2.09
C ASP A 7 -12.09 -6.47 2.83
N ALA A 8 -11.21 -5.74 2.14
CA ALA A 8 -9.97 -5.22 2.72
C ALA A 8 -10.18 -4.20 3.85
N ARG A 9 -11.39 -3.66 4.04
CA ARG A 9 -11.70 -2.80 5.20
C ARG A 9 -11.85 -3.62 6.48
N GLU A 10 -12.35 -4.86 6.36
CA GLU A 10 -12.56 -5.79 7.47
C GLU A 10 -11.29 -6.56 7.85
N TRP A 11 -10.40 -6.83 6.88
CA TRP A 11 -9.24 -7.69 7.08
C TRP A 11 -7.93 -6.93 6.86
N ARG A 12 -7.37 -6.39 7.96
CA ARG A 12 -6.16 -5.55 7.99
C ARG A 12 -4.89 -6.38 8.21
N ASP A 13 -3.69 -5.78 8.15
CA ASP A 13 -2.43 -6.47 8.43
C ASP A 13 -2.20 -6.68 9.94
N PRO A 14 -1.46 -7.73 10.36
CA PRO A 14 -1.08 -7.91 11.75
C PRO A 14 -0.37 -6.67 12.31
N GLY A 15 -0.89 -6.16 13.43
CA GLY A 15 -0.40 -4.94 14.08
C GLY A 15 -1.13 -3.65 13.68
N ASP A 16 -2.06 -3.69 12.71
CA ASP A 16 -2.91 -2.54 12.40
C ASP A 16 -4.10 -2.43 13.39
N PRO A 17 -4.54 -1.22 13.74
CA PRO A 17 -5.75 -1.03 14.54
C PRO A 17 -6.96 -1.67 13.85
N GLY A 18 -7.66 -2.56 14.56
CA GLY A 18 -8.79 -3.32 14.02
C GLY A 18 -8.42 -4.64 13.33
N TRP A 19 -7.18 -5.12 13.47
CA TRP A 19 -6.78 -6.44 12.98
C TRP A 19 -7.59 -7.58 13.62
N GLN A 20 -7.94 -8.59 12.81
CA GLN A 20 -8.58 -9.83 13.23
C GLN A 20 -8.09 -11.01 12.37
N ALA A 21 -8.12 -12.22 12.92
CA ALA A 21 -7.72 -13.45 12.24
C ALA A 21 -8.73 -13.86 11.16
N TRP A 22 -8.25 -14.32 10.01
CA TRP A 22 -9.07 -14.61 8.83
C TRP A 22 -10.07 -15.76 9.00
N ASP A 23 -11.29 -15.59 8.48
CA ASP A 23 -12.30 -16.64 8.29
C ASP A 23 -12.38 -17.07 6.81
N PRO A 24 -11.91 -18.29 6.46
CA PRO A 24 -11.94 -18.82 5.10
C PRO A 24 -13.33 -18.95 4.49
N ALA A 25 -14.41 -18.93 5.28
CA ALA A 25 -15.78 -19.08 4.79
C ALA A 25 -16.36 -17.79 4.20
N ARG A 26 -15.76 -16.62 4.45
CA ARG A 26 -16.30 -15.29 4.04
C ARG A 26 -15.68 -14.73 2.75
N ARG A 27 -15.43 -15.59 1.76
CA ARG A 27 -14.79 -15.18 0.48
C ARG A 27 -15.77 -14.47 -0.46
N ALA A 28 -15.33 -13.39 -1.07
CA ALA A 28 -16.06 -12.63 -2.09
C ALA A 28 -15.89 -13.19 -3.52
N TRP A 29 -14.73 -13.77 -3.84
CA TRP A 29 -14.43 -14.38 -5.16
C TRP A 29 -13.22 -15.33 -5.08
N THR A 30 -12.88 -16.04 -6.17
CA THR A 30 -11.68 -16.90 -6.28
C THR A 30 -10.97 -16.65 -7.60
N TRP A 31 -9.63 -16.67 -7.62
CA TRP A 31 -8.81 -16.64 -8.84
C TRP A 31 -8.42 -18.07 -9.22
N GLU A 32 -8.77 -18.52 -10.44
CA GLU A 32 -8.43 -19.87 -10.93
C GLU A 32 -8.86 -20.99 -9.95
N GLY A 33 -9.99 -20.82 -9.26
CA GLY A 33 -10.49 -21.77 -8.26
C GLY A 33 -9.77 -21.74 -6.91
N SER A 34 -8.80 -20.84 -6.71
CA SER A 34 -8.05 -20.68 -5.46
C SER A 34 -8.14 -19.25 -4.91
N SER A 35 -7.86 -19.11 -3.62
CA SER A 35 -7.64 -17.82 -2.95
C SER A 35 -6.39 -17.83 -2.08
N GLU A 36 -5.56 -18.90 -2.14
CA GLU A 36 -4.38 -19.04 -1.29
C GLU A 36 -3.30 -17.98 -1.56
N ALA A 37 -3.21 -17.51 -2.80
CA ALA A 37 -2.33 -16.39 -3.18
C ALA A 37 -2.99 -15.01 -2.96
N LEU A 38 -4.22 -14.98 -2.46
CA LEU A 38 -5.06 -13.79 -2.26
C LEU A 38 -5.57 -13.74 -0.83
N MET A 39 -4.73 -14.14 0.12
CA MET A 39 -5.09 -14.17 1.52
C MET A 39 -5.17 -12.73 2.05
N PRO A 40 -6.23 -12.36 2.78
CA PRO A 40 -6.24 -11.09 3.48
C PRO A 40 -5.06 -11.00 4.42
N SER A 41 -4.57 -9.78 4.62
CA SER A 41 -3.46 -9.49 5.52
C SER A 41 -2.12 -10.14 5.14
N GLN A 42 -2.05 -10.82 3.99
CA GLN A 42 -0.79 -11.30 3.45
C GLN A 42 0.05 -10.09 3.06
N PRO A 43 1.21 -9.87 3.69
CA PRO A 43 1.99 -8.68 3.41
C PRO A 43 2.50 -8.70 1.98
N ILE A 44 2.55 -7.51 1.35
CA ILE A 44 3.28 -7.33 0.09
C ILE A 44 4.73 -7.74 0.32
N ALA A 45 5.27 -8.61 -0.55
CA ALA A 45 6.65 -9.08 -0.54
C ALA A 45 7.62 -8.00 -1.05
N ILE A 46 7.59 -6.83 -0.40
CA ILE A 46 8.37 -5.65 -0.82
C ILE A 46 9.87 -5.87 -0.68
N ASP A 47 10.27 -6.79 0.20
CA ASP A 47 11.66 -7.14 0.47
C ASP A 47 12.34 -7.70 -0.81
N ASP A 48 11.58 -8.43 -1.62
CA ASP A 48 12.03 -9.06 -2.87
C ASP A 48 12.04 -8.10 -4.07
N TYR A 49 11.39 -6.93 -3.96
CA TYR A 49 11.31 -5.98 -5.06
C TYR A 49 12.68 -5.31 -5.29
N PRO A 50 13.32 -5.46 -6.47
CA PRO A 50 14.69 -4.98 -6.69
C PRO A 50 14.76 -3.54 -7.21
N GLY A 51 13.63 -2.99 -7.67
CA GLY A 51 13.58 -1.69 -8.33
C GLY A 51 13.38 -0.52 -7.37
N PRO A 52 13.49 0.73 -7.86
CA PRO A 52 13.20 1.91 -7.07
C PRO A 52 11.71 1.97 -6.67
N LEU A 53 11.41 2.57 -5.52
CA LEU A 53 10.07 2.64 -4.94
C LEU A 53 9.72 4.08 -4.54
N LEU A 54 8.55 4.54 -4.98
CA LEU A 54 7.91 5.77 -4.52
C LEU A 54 6.57 5.43 -3.84
N ILE A 55 6.33 5.98 -2.66
CA ILE A 55 5.12 5.78 -1.88
C ILE A 55 4.45 7.14 -1.66
N SER A 56 3.18 7.27 -2.07
CA SER A 56 2.39 8.47 -1.88
C SER A 56 1.18 8.18 -0.99
N ALA A 57 0.95 8.98 0.05
CA ALA A 57 -0.17 8.76 0.98
C ALA A 57 -0.63 10.05 1.67
N GLY A 58 -1.93 10.14 1.98
CA GLY A 58 -2.49 11.15 2.86
C GLY A 58 -2.38 10.73 4.34
N GLU A 59 -1.91 11.59 5.22
CA GLU A 59 -1.75 11.22 6.64
C GLU A 59 -3.06 11.20 7.43
N LYS A 60 -4.12 11.82 6.91
CA LYS A 60 -5.49 11.79 7.45
C LYS A 60 -6.39 10.79 6.71
N ASP A 61 -5.82 9.88 5.92
CA ASP A 61 -6.60 8.84 5.26
C ASP A 61 -7.21 7.88 6.31
N THR A 62 -8.54 7.86 6.36
CA THR A 62 -9.35 7.02 7.25
C THR A 62 -9.76 5.69 6.60
N THR A 63 -9.61 5.57 5.29
CA THR A 63 -9.83 4.33 4.54
C THR A 63 -8.60 3.44 4.68
N TRP A 64 -7.42 3.98 4.39
CA TRP A 64 -6.14 3.29 4.51
C TRP A 64 -5.14 4.15 5.26
N SER A 65 -4.75 3.74 6.47
CA SER A 65 -3.86 4.56 7.29
C SER A 65 -2.49 4.71 6.64
N SER A 66 -1.94 5.93 6.64
CA SER A 66 -0.55 6.20 6.22
C SER A 66 0.49 5.38 6.98
N LYS A 67 0.15 4.85 8.16
CA LYS A 67 1.00 3.91 8.91
C LYS A 67 1.31 2.65 8.12
N MET A 68 0.37 2.15 7.32
CA MET A 68 0.57 0.97 6.46
C MET A 68 1.67 1.25 5.43
N SER A 69 1.59 2.42 4.77
CA SER A 69 2.59 2.90 3.82
C SER A 69 3.96 3.12 4.47
N LYS A 70 4.01 3.65 5.69
CA LYS A 70 5.25 3.83 6.45
C LYS A 70 5.91 2.50 6.81
N ARG A 71 5.13 1.51 7.29
CA ARG A 71 5.62 0.14 7.56
C ARG A 71 6.20 -0.51 6.30
N LEU A 72 5.55 -0.31 5.15
CA LEU A 72 6.06 -0.80 3.87
C LEU A 72 7.43 -0.18 3.53
N SER A 73 7.57 1.14 3.73
CA SER A 73 8.85 1.85 3.56
C SER A 73 9.93 1.37 4.53
N GLU A 74 9.58 1.11 5.79
CA GLU A 74 10.51 0.62 6.82
C GLU A 74 11.01 -0.79 6.49
N ARG A 75 10.13 -1.69 6.05
CA ARG A 75 10.51 -3.04 5.59
C ARG A 75 11.43 -2.99 4.38
N TYR A 76 11.08 -2.16 3.39
CA TYR A 76 11.93 -1.92 2.23
C TYR A 76 13.32 -1.40 2.63
N ALA A 77 13.38 -0.54 3.66
CA ALA A 77 14.64 -0.05 4.23
C ALA A 77 15.44 -1.08 5.01
N ALA A 78 14.79 -2.01 5.72
CA ALA A 78 15.46 -3.13 6.36
C ALA A 78 16.21 -4.02 5.36
N GLY A 79 15.76 -4.06 4.10
CA GLY A 79 16.45 -4.69 2.97
C GLY A 79 17.61 -3.87 2.36
N GLY A 80 18.01 -2.76 2.97
CA GLY A 80 19.12 -1.92 2.52
C GLY A 80 18.78 -0.94 1.39
N LYS A 81 17.50 -0.71 1.12
CA LYS A 81 17.00 0.18 0.06
C LYS A 81 16.33 1.42 0.67
N THR A 82 15.95 2.41 -0.13
CA THR A 82 15.22 3.58 0.38
C THR A 82 14.04 3.88 -0.54
N ALA A 83 12.85 4.03 0.03
CA ALA A 83 11.68 4.47 -0.70
C ALA A 83 11.59 6.01 -0.67
N GLU A 84 11.27 6.61 -1.81
CA GLU A 84 10.85 8.01 -1.85
C GLU A 84 9.44 8.13 -1.27
N GLN A 85 9.26 8.97 -0.26
CA GLN A 85 7.97 9.12 0.42
C GLN A 85 7.39 10.52 0.15
N LEU A 86 6.20 10.54 -0.44
CA LEU A 86 5.40 11.74 -0.63
C LEU A 86 4.15 11.68 0.26
N LEU A 87 4.33 12.10 1.50
CA LEU A 87 3.28 12.13 2.52
C LEU A 87 2.61 13.50 2.57
N PHE A 88 1.29 13.52 2.56
CA PHE A 88 0.48 14.73 2.61
C PHE A 88 -0.21 14.86 3.97
N PRO A 89 0.29 15.71 4.89
CA PRO A 89 -0.16 15.73 6.30
C PRO A 89 -1.66 15.97 6.48
N GLU A 90 -2.24 16.80 5.62
CA GLU A 90 -3.64 17.22 5.71
C GLU A 90 -4.58 16.42 4.81
N ALA A 91 -4.04 15.55 3.96
CA ALA A 91 -4.87 14.84 2.97
C ALA A 91 -5.46 13.55 3.55
N GLY A 92 -6.70 13.28 3.17
CA GLY A 92 -7.37 12.00 3.37
C GLY A 92 -7.08 11.03 2.22
N HIS A 93 -8.03 10.12 1.98
CA HIS A 93 -7.95 9.16 0.88
C HIS A 93 -7.88 9.84 -0.50
N MET A 94 -8.70 10.87 -0.69
CA MET A 94 -8.69 11.70 -1.88
C MET A 94 -7.78 12.91 -1.65
N LEU A 95 -6.81 13.10 -2.54
CA LEU A 95 -5.98 14.29 -2.56
C LEU A 95 -6.78 15.49 -3.09
N SER A 96 -6.45 16.69 -2.61
CA SER A 96 -6.93 17.93 -3.23
C SER A 96 -6.32 18.11 -4.62
N ALA A 97 -6.89 19.00 -5.44
CA ALA A 97 -6.32 19.33 -6.76
C ALA A 97 -4.85 19.78 -6.65
N LYS A 98 -4.54 20.65 -5.67
CA LYS A 98 -3.17 21.10 -5.42
C LYS A 98 -2.23 19.95 -5.04
N ALA A 99 -2.64 19.07 -4.13
CA ALA A 99 -1.85 17.92 -3.71
C ALA A 99 -1.65 16.91 -4.86
N THR A 100 -2.67 16.74 -5.70
CA THR A 100 -2.64 15.90 -6.90
C THR A 100 -1.61 16.40 -7.90
N MET A 101 -1.60 17.68 -8.22
CA MET A 101 -0.63 18.27 -9.14
C MET A 101 0.82 18.09 -8.64
N LEU A 102 1.05 18.33 -7.34
CA LEU A 102 2.37 18.10 -6.74
C LEU A 102 2.78 16.62 -6.79
N ARG A 103 1.84 15.70 -6.53
CA ARG A 103 2.10 14.26 -6.66
C ARG A 103 2.51 13.90 -8.08
N ASP A 104 1.78 14.37 -9.08
CA ASP A 104 2.00 14.00 -10.48
C ASP A 104 3.34 14.55 -11.01
N GLU A 105 3.73 15.75 -10.57
CA GLU A 105 5.06 16.31 -10.83
C GLU A 105 6.16 15.40 -10.25
N LYS A 106 6.03 14.97 -8.99
CA LYS A 106 7.03 14.11 -8.33
C LYS A 106 7.09 12.71 -8.95
N ILE A 107 5.95 12.13 -9.32
CA ILE A 107 5.90 10.85 -10.04
C ILE A 107 6.62 10.97 -11.39
N SER A 108 6.42 12.07 -12.12
CA SER A 108 7.10 12.29 -13.39
C SER A 108 8.61 12.36 -13.22
N VAL A 109 9.09 13.09 -12.21
CA VAL A 109 10.53 13.16 -11.88
C VAL A 109 11.10 11.79 -11.52
N PHE A 110 10.42 11.05 -10.65
CA PHE A 110 10.82 9.71 -10.26
C PHE A 110 10.99 8.78 -11.47
N PHE A 111 10.03 8.78 -12.39
CA PHE A 111 10.14 7.97 -13.60
C PHE A 111 11.27 8.43 -14.53
N MET A 112 11.46 9.74 -14.72
CA MET A 112 12.59 10.24 -15.51
C MET A 112 13.95 9.80 -14.96
N GLN A 113 14.07 9.63 -13.63
CA GLN A 113 15.31 9.19 -13.00
C GLN A 113 15.56 7.68 -13.11
N HIS A 114 14.52 6.89 -13.32
CA HIS A 114 14.58 5.43 -13.11
C HIS A 114 14.17 4.58 -14.32
N LEU A 115 13.63 5.17 -15.40
CA LEU A 115 13.20 4.46 -16.61
C LEU A 115 14.09 4.71 -17.84
N ALA A 116 15.37 4.99 -17.64
CA ALA A 116 16.33 5.13 -18.74
C ALA A 116 16.62 3.78 -19.44
#